data_AF-A0A0C9YCV3-F1
#
_entry.id   AF-A0A0C9YCV3-F1
#
_cell.length_a   1.000
_cell.length_b   1.000
_cell.length_c   1.000
_cell.angle_alpha   90.00
_cell.angle_beta   90.00
_cell.angle_gamma   90.00
#
_symmetry.space_group_name_H-M   'P 1'
#
loop_
_entity.id
_entity.type
_entity.pdbx_description
1 polymer ?
#
loop_
_entity_poly.entity_id
_entity_poly.type
_entity_poly.pdbx_seq_one_letter_code
_entity_poly.pdbx_strand_id
1 'polypeptide(L)'
;SCLLMPRYSQYSDSDEGCMWNGTKCSWSSALQLGPRKHLSVQDPLVHHGRHFGCVIHAFCNVQTLLTNGITLMVEVEERGPETLTQEERKEYSAFQELLKIVLNLEDRIMSSSKQDVIAVAELIHKGISRARSDDTKSMKAAIIDWITPKGQALIPHIPRNVKMG
;
A
#
# COMPACT_ATOMS: atom_id res chain seq x y z
N SER A 1 40.86 55.40 6.47
CA SER A 1 39.93 55.58 5.34
C SER A 1 38.51 55.31 5.80
N CYS A 2 37.81 56.38 6.15
CA CYS A 2 36.36 56.39 6.29
C CYS A 2 35.76 56.41 4.88
N LEU A 3 34.74 55.58 4.63
CA LEU A 3 33.66 55.95 3.72
C LEU A 3 32.33 55.66 4.43
N LEU A 4 31.50 56.69 4.37
CA LEU A 4 30.30 56.98 5.14
C LEU A 4 29.08 56.67 4.24
N MET A 5 28.00 56.19 4.87
CA MET A 5 26.57 56.46 4.57
C MET A 5 25.84 55.65 3.49
N PRO A 6 24.48 55.61 3.50
CA PRO A 6 23.52 56.18 4.47
C PRO A 6 22.44 55.19 5.00
N ARG A 7 21.85 55.55 6.14
CA ARG A 7 20.50 55.13 6.55
C ARG A 7 19.45 55.84 5.69
N TYR A 8 18.44 55.10 5.25
CA TYR A 8 17.08 55.57 4.90
C TYR A 8 16.14 54.67 5.73
N SER A 9 15.54 55.12 6.83
CA SER A 9 14.37 56.01 6.96
C SER A 9 13.11 55.50 6.25
N GLN A 10 12.29 54.81 7.05
CA GLN A 10 10.82 54.81 7.14
C GLN A 10 10.01 55.05 5.86
N TYR A 11 9.33 53.98 5.42
CA TYR A 11 7.96 54.10 4.91
C TYR A 11 7.07 53.26 5.82
N SER A 12 6.24 53.94 6.60
CA SER A 12 5.11 53.37 7.33
C SER A 12 3.95 53.20 6.38
N ASP A 13 3.47 51.97 6.23
CA ASP A 13 2.09 51.73 5.80
C ASP A 13 1.50 50.69 6.76
N SER A 14 0.61 51.20 7.61
CA SER A 14 -0.29 50.40 8.43
C SER A 14 -1.57 50.26 7.62
N ASP A 15 -1.96 49.05 7.22
CA ASP A 15 -3.27 48.53 7.60
C ASP A 15 -3.48 47.06 7.17
N GLU A 16 -4.38 46.46 7.92
CA GLU A 16 -4.65 45.04 8.14
C GLU A 16 -5.02 44.19 6.91
N GLY A 17 -4.77 42.88 7.00
CA GLY A 17 -5.39 41.93 6.07
C GLY A 17 -4.95 40.47 6.17
N CYS A 18 -5.53 39.76 7.13
CA CYS A 18 -5.76 38.30 7.13
C CYS A 18 -4.54 37.36 7.24
N MET A 19 -4.40 36.80 8.45
CA MET A 19 -3.68 35.56 8.75
C MET A 19 -4.09 34.43 7.81
N TRP A 20 -3.11 33.82 7.14
CA TRP A 20 -3.20 32.41 6.78
C TRP A 20 -1.85 31.73 7.02
N ASN A 21 -1.79 31.00 8.15
CA ASN A 21 -0.66 30.18 8.52
C ASN A 21 -0.58 28.96 7.59
N GLY A 22 0.20 29.09 6.51
CA GLY A 22 0.67 27.97 5.70
C GLY A 22 1.76 27.21 6.45
N THR A 23 1.38 26.48 7.48
CA THR A 23 2.29 25.63 8.26
C THR A 23 2.94 24.60 7.34
N LYS A 24 4.25 24.81 7.12
CA LYS A 24 5.28 23.83 6.73
C LYS A 24 4.88 22.43 7.22
N CYS A 25 4.96 21.39 6.38
CA CYS A 25 4.82 20.00 6.81
C CYS A 25 5.84 19.71 7.92
N SER A 26 5.42 19.93 9.16
CA SER A 26 6.04 19.39 10.35
C SER A 26 6.01 17.90 10.16
N TRP A 27 7.18 17.30 10.00
CA TRP A 27 7.36 15.90 10.33
C TRP A 27 7.06 15.79 11.82
N SER A 28 5.78 15.69 12.17
CA SER A 28 5.37 15.44 13.53
C SER A 28 5.97 14.10 13.90
N SER A 29 6.91 14.13 14.85
CA SER A 29 7.55 12.93 15.37
C SER A 29 6.47 11.94 15.81
N ALA A 30 6.72 10.64 15.66
CA ALA A 30 5.77 9.57 15.97
C ALA A 30 5.14 9.68 17.38
N LEU A 31 5.81 10.39 18.28
CA LEU A 31 5.39 10.68 19.66
C LEU A 31 4.29 11.74 19.81
N GLN A 32 3.99 12.52 18.76
CA GLN A 32 2.96 13.57 18.77
C GLN A 32 1.66 13.15 18.05
N LEU A 33 1.58 11.91 17.56
CA LEU A 33 0.35 11.39 16.97
C LEU A 33 -0.64 11.09 18.09
N GLY A 34 -1.72 11.88 18.17
CA GLY A 34 -2.88 11.57 19.01
C GLY A 34 -3.48 10.20 18.66
N PRO A 35 -4.43 9.68 19.47
CA PRO A 35 -4.96 8.32 19.33
C PRO A 35 -5.31 8.00 17.87
N ARG A 36 -4.44 7.24 17.20
CA ARG A 36 -4.71 6.79 15.83
C ARG A 36 -6.00 5.98 15.91
N LYS A 37 -6.93 6.22 14.99
CA LYS A 37 -8.14 5.40 14.82
C LYS A 37 -7.75 3.95 15.07
N HIS A 38 -8.35 3.34 16.10
CA HIS A 38 -8.11 1.96 16.51
C HIS A 38 -7.91 1.14 15.26
N LEU A 39 -6.74 0.50 15.09
CA LEU A 39 -6.53 -0.42 13.98
C LEU A 39 -7.75 -1.33 14.01
N SER A 40 -8.57 -1.27 12.97
CA SER A 40 -9.64 -2.25 12.77
C SER A 40 -9.01 -3.60 13.07
N VAL A 41 -9.59 -4.37 13.99
CA VAL A 41 -9.17 -5.74 14.30
C VAL A 41 -9.44 -6.54 13.03
N GLN A 42 -8.58 -6.36 12.03
CA GLN A 42 -8.61 -7.10 10.79
C GLN A 42 -7.89 -8.39 11.05
N ASP A 43 -8.45 -9.46 10.50
CA ASP A 43 -7.82 -10.77 10.51
C ASP A 43 -6.35 -10.64 10.03
N PRO A 44 -5.37 -11.22 10.74
CA PRO A 44 -3.96 -11.17 10.35
C PRO A 44 -3.71 -11.59 8.90
N LEU A 45 -4.49 -12.52 8.34
CA LEU A 45 -4.39 -12.91 6.93
C LEU A 45 -4.64 -11.76 5.96
N VAL A 46 -5.51 -10.81 6.31
CA VAL A 46 -5.75 -9.62 5.49
C VAL A 46 -4.49 -8.74 5.47
N HIS A 47 -3.78 -8.66 6.60
CA HIS A 47 -2.52 -7.93 6.67
C HIS A 47 -1.40 -8.61 5.87
N HIS A 48 -1.26 -9.93 6.02
CA HIS A 48 -0.29 -10.71 5.25
C HIS A 48 -0.57 -10.65 3.75
N GLY A 49 -1.85 -10.78 3.34
CA GLY A 49 -2.26 -10.63 1.95
C GLY A 49 -1.92 -9.25 1.39
N ARG A 50 -2.04 -8.20 2.20
CA ARG A 50 -1.60 -6.85 1.81
C ARG A 50 -0.09 -6.82 1.52
N HIS A 51 0.73 -7.39 2.41
CA HIS A 51 2.18 -7.44 2.20
C HIS A 51 2.56 -8.25 0.96
N PHE A 52 1.97 -9.44 0.81
CA PHE A 52 2.15 -10.29 -0.37
C PHE A 52 1.76 -9.58 -1.66
N GLY A 53 0.61 -8.89 -1.69
CA GLY A 53 0.16 -8.14 -2.85
C GLY A 53 1.05 -6.95 -3.21
N CYS A 54 1.60 -6.24 -2.21
CA CYS A 54 2.50 -5.11 -2.44
C CYS A 54 3.87 -5.54 -2.98
N VAL A 55 4.43 -6.64 -2.48
CA VAL A 55 5.85 -6.98 -2.69
C VAL A 55 6.06 -8.14 -3.64
N ILE A 56 5.14 -9.12 -3.66
CA ILE A 56 5.32 -10.38 -4.37
C ILE A 56 4.44 -10.44 -5.62
N HIS A 57 3.11 -10.36 -5.46
CA HIS A 57 2.19 -10.58 -6.58
C HIS A 57 0.87 -9.81 -6.47
N ALA A 58 0.83 -8.62 -7.07
CA ALA A 58 -0.30 -7.67 -6.98
C ALA A 58 -1.61 -8.09 -7.67
N PHE A 59 -1.55 -9.01 -8.65
CA PHE A 59 -2.70 -9.47 -9.43
C PHE A 59 -2.96 -10.98 -9.28
N CYS A 60 -2.49 -11.55 -8.17
CA CYS A 60 -2.64 -12.97 -7.87
C CYS A 60 -4.13 -13.39 -7.78
N ASN A 61 -4.48 -14.47 -8.48
CA ASN A 61 -5.67 -15.26 -8.17
C ASN A 61 -5.34 -16.22 -7.03
N VAL A 62 -5.65 -15.82 -5.79
CA VAL A 62 -5.25 -16.55 -4.58
C VAL A 62 -5.84 -17.96 -4.54
N GLN A 63 -7.08 -18.15 -4.99
CA GLN A 63 -7.71 -19.46 -4.97
C GLN A 63 -7.00 -20.44 -5.90
N THR A 64 -6.65 -20.00 -7.12
CA THR A 64 -5.85 -20.78 -8.06
C THR A 64 -4.44 -21.01 -7.50
N LEU A 65 -3.81 -19.98 -6.94
CA LEU A 65 -2.47 -20.09 -6.35
C LEU A 65 -2.41 -21.15 -5.24
N LEU A 66 -3.39 -21.18 -4.32
CA LEU A 66 -3.44 -22.17 -3.26
C LEU A 66 -3.71 -23.57 -3.82
N THR A 67 -4.68 -23.72 -4.73
CA THR A 67 -5.06 -25.02 -5.27
C THR A 67 -3.93 -25.66 -6.09
N ASN A 68 -3.32 -24.87 -6.98
CA ASN A 68 -2.18 -25.29 -7.78
C ASN A 68 -0.97 -25.52 -6.87
N GLY A 69 -0.71 -24.61 -5.93
CA GLY A 69 0.41 -24.70 -4.99
C GLY A 69 0.42 -26.00 -4.19
N ILE A 70 -0.73 -26.40 -3.64
CA ILE A 70 -0.86 -27.69 -2.91
C ILE A 70 -0.57 -28.87 -3.85
N THR A 71 -1.10 -28.84 -5.07
CA THR A 71 -0.90 -29.91 -6.06
C THR A 71 0.57 -30.02 -6.46
N LEU A 72 1.20 -28.87 -6.75
CA LEU A 72 2.61 -28.78 -7.13
C LEU A 72 3.54 -29.15 -5.98
N MET A 73 3.15 -28.90 -4.73
CA MET A 73 3.94 -29.31 -3.56
C MET A 73 4.13 -30.83 -3.52
N VAL A 74 3.05 -31.60 -3.76
CA VAL A 74 3.09 -33.07 -3.86
C VAL A 74 3.90 -33.51 -5.08
N GLU A 75 3.68 -32.88 -6.24
CA GLU A 75 4.41 -33.23 -7.46
C GLU A 75 5.91 -32.99 -7.34
N VAL A 76 6.33 -31.88 -6.73
CA VAL A 76 7.73 -31.55 -6.49
C VAL A 76 8.36 -32.54 -5.51
N GLU A 77 7.63 -33.00 -4.51
CA GLU A 77 8.10 -34.03 -3.58
C GLU A 77 8.29 -35.39 -4.26
N GLU A 78 7.36 -35.80 -5.14
CA GLU A 78 7.40 -37.10 -5.82
C GLU A 78 8.38 -37.16 -7.01
N ARG A 79 8.39 -36.11 -7.84
CA ARG A 79 9.10 -36.11 -9.15
C ARG A 79 10.24 -35.11 -9.24
N GLY A 80 10.40 -34.25 -8.24
CA GLY A 80 11.37 -33.16 -8.23
C GLY A 80 10.92 -31.93 -9.01
N PRO A 81 11.53 -30.75 -8.75
CA PRO A 81 11.10 -29.47 -9.32
C PRO A 81 11.40 -29.32 -10.82
N GLU A 82 12.16 -30.24 -11.42
CA GLU A 82 12.57 -30.12 -12.82
C GLU A 82 11.45 -30.43 -13.81
N THR A 83 10.40 -31.15 -13.39
CA THR A 83 9.23 -31.45 -14.23
C THR A 83 8.35 -30.24 -14.48
N LEU A 84 8.48 -29.20 -13.64
CA LEU A 84 7.66 -28.01 -13.73
C LEU A 84 8.00 -27.16 -14.95
N THR A 85 6.97 -26.73 -15.65
CA THR A 85 7.04 -25.69 -16.68
C THR A 85 7.51 -24.36 -16.08
N GLN A 86 7.92 -23.42 -16.93
CA GLN A 86 8.38 -22.11 -16.46
C GLN A 86 7.27 -21.35 -15.73
N GLU A 87 6.03 -21.47 -16.20
CA GLU A 87 4.84 -20.88 -15.60
C GLU A 87 4.57 -21.48 -14.21
N GLU A 88 4.56 -22.81 -14.09
CA GLU A 88 4.38 -23.51 -12.82
C GLU A 88 5.48 -23.16 -11.81
N ARG A 89 6.74 -23.03 -12.25
CA ARG A 89 7.84 -22.60 -11.37
C ARG A 89 7.61 -21.20 -10.79
N LYS A 90 7.09 -20.26 -11.59
CA LYS A 90 6.76 -18.91 -11.11
C LYS A 90 5.59 -18.92 -10.13
N GLU A 91 4.53 -19.67 -10.44
CA GLU A 91 3.38 -19.82 -9.55
C GLU A 91 3.77 -20.50 -8.23
N TYR A 92 4.52 -21.59 -8.31
CA TYR A 92 5.01 -22.33 -7.14
C TYR A 92 5.94 -21.47 -6.28
N SER A 93 6.83 -20.68 -6.88
CA SER A 93 7.67 -19.73 -6.15
C SER A 93 6.83 -18.68 -5.41
N ALA A 94 5.78 -18.13 -6.05
CA ALA A 94 4.87 -17.20 -5.38
C ALA A 94 4.09 -17.88 -4.23
N PHE A 95 3.68 -19.14 -4.41
CA PHE A 95 3.06 -19.94 -3.35
C PHE A 95 4.00 -20.15 -2.16
N GLN A 96 5.26 -20.50 -2.41
CA GLN A 96 6.28 -20.66 -1.37
C GLN A 96 6.53 -19.35 -0.60
N GLU A 97 6.59 -18.20 -1.29
CA GLU A 97 6.70 -16.90 -0.61
C GLU A 97 5.48 -16.59 0.26
N LEU A 98 4.28 -16.97 -0.19
CA LEU A 98 3.07 -16.82 0.63
C LEU A 98 3.15 -17.66 1.92
N LEU A 99 3.62 -18.91 1.84
CA LEU A 99 3.84 -19.76 3.02
C LEU A 99 4.88 -19.17 3.99
N LYS A 100 5.93 -18.52 3.48
CA LYS A 100 6.94 -17.85 4.31
C LYS A 100 6.37 -16.63 5.05
N ILE A 101 5.47 -15.88 4.41
CA ILE A 101 4.85 -14.67 4.98
C ILE A 101 3.80 -15.05 6.03
N VAL A 102 3.02 -16.10 5.79
CA VAL A 102 1.96 -16.56 6.68
C VAL A 102 2.42 -17.82 7.40
N LEU A 103 2.99 -17.64 8.59
CA LEU A 103 3.44 -18.76 9.42
C LEU A 103 2.30 -19.76 9.65
N ASN A 104 2.61 -21.05 9.55
CA ASN A 104 1.68 -22.17 9.71
C ASN A 104 0.52 -22.20 8.69
N LEU A 105 0.63 -21.49 7.57
CA LEU A 105 -0.39 -21.54 6.52
C LEU A 105 -0.47 -22.92 5.87
N GLU A 106 0.68 -23.58 5.70
CA GLU A 106 0.75 -24.93 5.13
C GLU A 106 -0.03 -25.92 5.98
N ASP A 107 0.32 -26.08 7.26
CA ASP A 107 -0.38 -26.94 8.21
C ASP A 107 -1.88 -26.63 8.25
N ARG A 108 -2.22 -25.34 8.27
CA ARG A 108 -3.61 -24.88 8.27
C ARG A 108 -4.35 -25.33 7.01
N ILE A 109 -3.76 -25.16 5.83
CA ILE A 109 -4.40 -25.54 4.57
C ILE A 109 -4.54 -27.06 4.47
N MET A 110 -3.48 -27.80 4.79
CA MET A 110 -3.43 -29.26 4.68
C MET A 110 -4.39 -29.97 5.64
N SER A 111 -4.66 -29.36 6.80
CA SER A 111 -5.60 -29.90 7.80
C SER A 111 -7.05 -29.41 7.62
N SER A 112 -7.31 -28.51 6.67
CA SER A 112 -8.59 -27.81 6.55
C SER A 112 -9.54 -28.37 5.50
N SER A 113 -10.83 -28.05 5.64
CA SER A 113 -11.81 -28.39 4.60
C SER A 113 -11.67 -27.47 3.39
N LYS A 114 -12.21 -27.89 2.24
CA LYS A 114 -12.24 -27.05 1.03
C LYS A 114 -12.89 -25.67 1.27
N GLN A 115 -13.91 -25.59 2.13
CA GLN A 115 -14.56 -24.32 2.46
C GLN A 115 -13.65 -23.41 3.29
N ASP A 116 -12.85 -23.99 4.19
CA ASP A 116 -11.88 -23.23 4.97
C ASP A 116 -10.75 -22.69 4.09
N VAL A 117 -10.27 -23.47 3.11
CA VAL A 117 -9.29 -23.01 2.12
C VAL A 117 -9.84 -21.83 1.31
N ILE A 118 -11.11 -21.87 0.92
CA ILE A 118 -11.78 -20.76 0.24
C ILE A 118 -11.83 -19.54 1.17
N ALA A 119 -12.21 -19.70 2.43
CA ALA A 119 -12.25 -18.61 3.40
C ALA A 119 -10.86 -17.98 3.64
N VAL A 120 -9.80 -18.80 3.70
CA VAL A 120 -8.41 -18.35 3.77
C VAL A 120 -8.05 -17.51 2.53
N ALA A 121 -8.37 -18.03 1.34
CA ALA A 121 -8.09 -17.36 0.08
C ALA A 121 -8.77 -15.99 0.02
N GLU A 122 -10.03 -15.89 0.45
CA GLU A 122 -10.78 -14.63 0.49
C GLU A 122 -10.15 -13.59 1.42
N LEU A 123 -9.66 -13.99 2.60
CA LEU A 123 -9.00 -13.07 3.53
C LEU A 123 -7.69 -12.53 2.94
N ILE A 124 -6.87 -13.39 2.33
CA ILE A 124 -5.63 -13.00 1.67
C ILE A 124 -5.94 -12.09 0.47
N HIS A 125 -6.91 -12.47 -0.36
CA HIS A 125 -7.33 -11.70 -1.53
C HIS A 125 -7.84 -10.31 -1.15
N LYS A 126 -8.62 -10.20 -0.06
CA LYS A 126 -9.05 -8.92 0.50
C LYS A 126 -7.86 -8.02 0.84
N GLY A 127 -6.79 -8.58 1.38
CA GLY A 127 -5.53 -7.88 1.64
C GLY A 127 -4.86 -7.35 0.37
N ILE A 128 -4.71 -8.22 -0.64
CA ILE A 128 -4.12 -7.88 -1.95
C ILE A 128 -4.92 -6.78 -2.65
N SER A 129 -6.24 -6.94 -2.71
CA SER A 129 -7.14 -5.95 -3.31
C SER A 129 -7.06 -4.60 -2.60
N ARG A 130 -6.90 -4.60 -1.27
CA ARG A 130 -6.68 -3.38 -0.50
C ARG A 130 -5.33 -2.74 -0.81
N ALA A 131 -4.24 -3.50 -0.87
CA ALA A 131 -2.92 -3.02 -1.26
C ALA A 131 -2.98 -2.25 -2.58
N ARG A 132 -3.50 -2.88 -3.63
CA ARG A 132 -3.64 -2.28 -4.96
C ARG A 132 -4.49 -1.02 -4.96
N SER A 133 -5.59 -1.02 -4.21
CA SER A 133 -6.44 0.17 -4.08
C SER A 133 -5.73 1.31 -3.37
N ASP A 134 -4.92 1.02 -2.35
CA ASP A 134 -4.14 2.02 -1.64
C ASP A 134 -3.05 2.61 -2.56
N ASP A 135 -2.35 1.76 -3.31
CA ASP A 135 -1.28 2.17 -4.22
C ASP A 135 -1.81 3.10 -5.32
N THR A 136 -2.91 2.71 -5.98
CA THR A 136 -3.54 3.54 -7.02
C THR A 136 -4.05 4.87 -6.47
N LYS A 137 -4.62 4.87 -5.26
CA LYS A 137 -5.06 6.09 -4.57
C LYS A 137 -3.88 7.00 -4.24
N SER A 138 -2.79 6.43 -3.71
CA SER A 138 -1.57 7.17 -3.34
C SER A 138 -0.91 7.78 -4.56
N MET A 139 -0.74 6.99 -5.64
CA MET A 139 -0.18 7.46 -6.91
C MET A 139 -1.03 8.57 -7.52
N LYS A 140 -2.36 8.42 -7.56
CA LYS A 140 -3.27 9.46 -8.05
C LYS A 140 -3.13 10.76 -7.24
N ALA A 141 -3.07 10.66 -5.92
CA ALA A 141 -2.90 11.83 -5.06
C ALA A 141 -1.57 12.55 -5.35
N ALA A 142 -0.46 11.80 -5.43
CA ALA A 142 0.85 12.36 -5.74
C ALA A 142 0.89 13.06 -7.11
N ILE A 143 0.27 12.45 -8.14
CA ILE A 143 0.17 13.06 -9.48
C ILE A 143 -0.62 14.36 -9.42
N ILE A 144 -1.78 14.37 -8.76
CA ILE A 144 -2.60 15.58 -8.60
C ILE A 144 -1.79 16.68 -7.91
N ASP A 145 -1.09 16.35 -6.84
CA ASP A 145 -0.27 17.31 -6.09
C ASP A 145 0.87 17.88 -6.93
N TRP A 146 1.47 17.05 -7.78
CA TRP A 146 2.55 17.46 -8.67
C TRP A 146 2.08 18.40 -9.78
N ILE A 147 0.89 18.17 -10.37
CA ILE A 147 0.36 19.01 -11.45
C ILE A 147 -0.40 20.24 -10.96
N THR A 148 -0.81 20.29 -9.67
CA THR A 148 -1.58 21.41 -9.11
C THR A 148 -0.66 22.62 -8.86
N PRO A 149 -0.90 23.78 -9.50
CA PRO A 149 -0.11 24.97 -9.24
C PRO A 149 -0.26 25.44 -7.78
N LYS A 150 0.80 26.00 -7.20
CA LYS A 150 0.81 26.43 -5.79
C LYS A 150 -0.29 27.46 -5.54
N GLY A 151 -1.16 27.17 -4.57
CA GLY A 151 -2.25 28.06 -4.17
C GLY A 151 -3.43 28.10 -5.14
N GLN A 152 -3.47 27.23 -6.16
CA GLN A 152 -4.57 27.17 -7.13
C GLN A 152 -5.19 25.76 -7.16
N ALA A 153 -6.40 25.67 -7.71
CA ALA A 153 -7.06 24.41 -8.01
C ALA A 153 -6.86 24.04 -9.49
N LEU A 154 -6.85 22.74 -9.80
CA LEU A 154 -6.87 22.28 -11.19
C LEU A 154 -8.19 22.64 -11.87
N ILE A 155 -8.12 23.05 -13.13
CA ILE A 155 -9.29 23.31 -13.98
C ILE A 155 -9.17 22.43 -15.23
N PRO A 156 -10.11 21.49 -15.46
CA PRO A 156 -11.21 21.11 -14.57
C PRO A 156 -10.74 20.41 -13.28
N HIS A 157 -11.54 20.50 -12.21
CA HIS A 157 -11.22 19.92 -10.91
C HIS A 157 -11.19 18.39 -10.97
N ILE A 158 -10.05 17.80 -10.58
CA ILE A 158 -9.89 16.35 -10.47
C ILE A 158 -9.98 15.94 -8.99
N PRO A 159 -11.04 15.22 -8.58
CA PRO A 159 -11.19 14.81 -7.19
C PRO A 159 -10.15 13.74 -6.81
N ARG A 160 -9.42 13.96 -5.71
CA ARG A 160 -8.34 13.06 -5.25
C ARG A 160 -8.83 11.65 -4.89
N ASN A 161 -9.88 11.55 -4.07
CA ASN A 161 -10.28 10.30 -3.40
C ASN A 161 -11.69 9.83 -3.77
N VAL A 162 -12.15 10.11 -4.99
CA VAL A 162 -13.46 9.68 -5.48
C VAL A 162 -13.26 8.67 -6.60
N LYS A 163 -13.88 7.50 -6.46
CA LYS A 163 -13.98 6.51 -7.52
C LYS A 163 -15.09 7.00 -8.45
N MET A 164 -14.75 7.32 -9.69
CA MET A 164 -15.79 7.56 -10.70
C MET A 164 -16.42 6.20 -10.99
N GLY A 165 -17.75 6.15 -10.87
CA GLY A 165 -18.55 4.93 -11.03
C GLY A 165 -18.47 4.36 -12.43
#